data_AF-A0A914PZL9-F1
#
_entry.id   AF-A0A914PZL9-F1
#
_cell.length_a   1.000
_cell.length_b   1.000
_cell.length_c   1.000
_cell.angle_alpha   90.00
_cell.angle_beta   90.00
_cell.angle_gamma   90.00
#
_symmetry.space_group_name_H-M   'P 1'
#
loop_
_entity.id
_entity.type
_entity.pdbx_description
1 polymer ?
#
loop_
_entity_poly.entity_id
_entity_poly.type
_entity_poly.pdbx_seq_one_letter_code
_entity_poly.pdbx_strand_id
1 'polypeptide(L)'
;MDLGLVKVLYSFFTTHYKDFLGTLACCTCHVILQQSHFDRLAKPKEEELDMLDLAPELSDQSRLGCQVILTKEDKPGITVHVPSITRDARQL
;
A
#
# COMPACT_ATOMS: atom_id res chain seq x y z
N MET A 1 3.70 13.80 15.09
CA MET A 1 3.91 13.24 13.74
C MET A 1 4.06 11.74 13.94
N ASP A 2 2.98 10.97 13.91
CA ASP A 2 3.04 9.53 14.24
C ASP A 2 3.00 8.67 12.98
N LEU A 3 4.21 8.38 12.47
CA LEU A 3 4.52 7.48 11.36
C LEU A 3 4.47 5.99 11.76
N GLY A 4 3.87 5.67 12.91
CA GLY A 4 4.08 4.39 13.61
C GLY A 4 3.58 3.15 12.86
N LEU A 5 2.43 3.23 12.20
CA LEU A 5 1.83 2.07 11.53
C LEU A 5 2.23 1.94 10.05
N VAL A 6 2.53 3.06 9.36
CA VAL A 6 3.26 3.02 8.07
C VAL A 6 4.61 2.33 8.26
N LYS A 7 5.29 2.55 9.40
CA LYS A 7 6.49 1.80 9.78
C LYS A 7 6.23 0.31 10.01
N VAL A 8 5.05 -0.10 10.50
CA VAL A 8 4.72 -1.53 10.66
C VAL A 8 4.53 -2.19 9.31
N LEU A 9 3.79 -1.56 8.39
CA LEU A 9 3.68 -2.05 7.01
C LEU A 9 5.03 -2.01 6.31
N TYR A 10 5.78 -0.92 6.42
CA TYR A 10 7.14 -0.80 5.86
C TYR A 10 8.07 -1.88 6.41
N SER A 11 8.05 -2.13 7.73
CA SER A 11 8.84 -3.19 8.37
C SER A 11 8.38 -4.58 7.95
N PHE A 12 7.07 -4.82 7.77
CA PHE A 12 6.54 -6.08 7.28
C PHE A 12 7.00 -6.31 5.83
N PHE A 13 6.88 -5.29 4.98
CA PHE A 13 7.26 -5.39 3.57
C PHE A 13 8.78 -5.49 3.39
N THR A 14 9.61 -4.73 4.11
CA THR A 14 11.07 -4.90 4.02
C THR A 14 11.58 -6.22 4.61
N THR A 15 10.86 -6.82 5.56
CA THR A 15 11.23 -8.13 6.13
C THR A 15 10.83 -9.29 5.24
N HIS A 16 9.71 -9.17 4.50
CA HIS A 16 9.16 -10.27 3.71
C HIS A 16 9.42 -10.14 2.20
N TYR A 17 9.66 -8.93 1.71
CA TYR A 17 9.91 -8.64 0.30
C TYR A 17 11.22 -7.87 0.17
N LYS A 18 12.25 -8.56 -0.32
CA LYS A 18 13.64 -8.09 -0.45
C LYS A 18 13.83 -6.85 -1.35
N ASP A 19 12.76 -6.42 -2.01
CA ASP A 19 12.75 -5.51 -3.14
C ASP A 19 11.87 -4.26 -2.93
N PHE A 20 11.34 -4.09 -1.71
CA PHE A 20 10.53 -2.94 -1.35
C PHE A 20 11.40 -1.69 -1.11
N LEU A 21 11.50 -0.83 -2.14
CA LEU A 21 12.24 0.44 -2.07
C LEU A 21 11.39 1.65 -1.66
N GLY A 22 10.06 1.53 -1.62
CA GLY A 22 9.16 2.62 -1.25
C GLY A 22 9.14 3.81 -2.26
N THR A 23 9.64 3.62 -3.48
CA THR A 23 9.84 4.67 -4.49
C THR A 23 8.83 4.64 -5.66
N LEU A 24 7.65 4.01 -5.48
CA LEU A 24 6.65 3.88 -6.57
C LEU A 24 7.22 3.14 -7.80
N ALA A 25 8.14 2.21 -7.58
CA ALA A 25 8.80 1.43 -8.64
C ALA A 25 8.31 -0.04 -8.72
N CYS A 26 7.37 -0.44 -7.87
CA CYS A 26 6.82 -1.79 -7.80
C CYS A 26 5.43 -1.79 -7.16
N CYS A 27 4.69 -2.90 -7.26
CA CYS A 27 3.41 -3.12 -6.59
C CYS A 27 3.50 -4.10 -5.40
N THR A 28 4.70 -4.37 -4.88
CA THR A 28 4.90 -5.28 -3.73
C THR A 28 4.31 -4.77 -2.41
N CYS A 29 4.00 -3.47 -2.34
CA CYS A 29 3.31 -2.83 -1.22
C CYS A 29 1.81 -2.63 -1.45
N HIS A 30 1.25 -3.27 -2.48
CA HIS A 30 -0.19 -3.27 -2.72
C HIS A 30 -0.92 -3.81 -1.49
N VAL A 31 -1.87 -3.03 -1.02
CA VAL A 31 -2.79 -3.37 0.06
C VAL A 31 -4.20 -3.04 -0.35
N ILE A 32 -5.16 -3.80 0.14
CA ILE A 32 -6.58 -3.53 -0.03
C ILE A 32 -7.10 -3.01 1.31
N LEU A 33 -7.63 -1.79 1.30
CA LEU A 33 -8.12 -1.11 2.49
C LEU A 33 -9.59 -1.43 2.74
N GLN A 34 -10.02 -1.35 4.00
CA GLN A 34 -11.46 -1.31 4.31
C GLN A 34 -12.08 -0.03 3.73
N GLN A 35 -13.30 -0.11 3.18
CA GLN A 35 -14.00 1.02 2.56
C GLN A 35 -14.00 2.28 3.46
N SER A 36 -14.27 2.10 4.75
CA SER A 36 -14.32 3.20 5.73
C SER A 36 -13.00 3.96 5.88
N HIS A 37 -11.86 3.32 5.64
CA HIS A 37 -10.56 3.96 5.63
C HIS A 37 -10.23 4.52 4.24
N PHE A 38 -10.56 3.78 3.18
CA PHE A 38 -10.34 4.22 1.81
C PHE A 38 -11.04 5.56 1.52
N ASP A 39 -12.30 5.72 1.92
CA ASP A 39 -13.10 6.93 1.68
C ASP A 39 -12.54 8.19 2.33
N ARG A 40 -11.70 8.03 3.36
CA ARG A 40 -11.08 9.13 4.09
C ARG A 40 -9.74 9.56 3.48
N LEU A 41 -9.17 8.74 2.60
CA LEU A 41 -7.90 9.04 1.95
C LEU A 41 -8.09 9.96 0.75
N ALA A 42 -7.04 10.71 0.43
CA ALA A 42 -6.95 11.36 -0.86
C ALA A 42 -6.99 10.30 -1.97
N LYS A 43 -7.61 10.66 -3.10
CA LYS A 43 -7.65 9.82 -4.29
C LYS A 43 -6.22 9.43 -4.71
N PRO A 44 -6.02 8.19 -5.21
CA PRO A 44 -4.74 7.81 -5.78
C PRO A 44 -4.36 8.75 -6.92
N LYS A 45 -3.06 8.99 -7.08
CA LYS A 45 -2.54 9.76 -8.21
C LYS A 45 -2.49 8.88 -9.46
N GLU A 46 -2.40 9.50 -10.63
CA GLU A 46 -2.31 8.76 -11.90
C GLU A 46 -1.13 7.78 -11.91
N GLU A 47 0.04 8.20 -11.42
CA GLU A 47 1.21 7.32 -11.37
C GLU A 47 1.00 6.12 -10.42
N GLU A 48 0.23 6.30 -9.35
CA GLU A 48 -0.15 5.20 -8.45
C GLU A 48 -1.09 4.22 -9.14
N LEU A 49 -2.05 4.73 -9.93
CA LEU A 49 -3.00 3.91 -10.68
C LEU A 49 -2.29 3.09 -11.76
N ASP A 50 -1.37 3.70 -12.51
CA ASP A 50 -0.58 3.01 -13.53
C ASP A 50 0.20 1.81 -12.96
N MET A 51 0.67 1.93 -11.71
CA MET A 51 1.35 0.82 -11.03
C MET A 51 0.38 -0.21 -10.45
N LEU A 52 -0.81 0.22 -9.99
CA LEU A 52 -1.85 -0.68 -9.50
C LEU A 52 -2.44 -1.54 -10.62
N ASP A 53 -2.47 -1.07 -11.86
CA ASP A 53 -2.88 -1.86 -13.03
C ASP A 53 -2.00 -3.11 -13.25
N LEU A 54 -0.76 -3.07 -12.77
CA LEU A 54 0.18 -4.20 -12.82
C LEU A 54 0.04 -5.13 -11.60
N ALA A 55 -0.75 -4.74 -10.60
CA ALA A 55 -0.91 -5.47 -9.35
C ALA A 55 -1.86 -6.67 -9.52
N PRO A 56 -1.50 -7.85 -9.00
CA PRO A 56 -2.41 -8.97 -8.94
C PRO A 56 -3.56 -8.67 -7.94
N GLU A 57 -4.72 -9.28 -8.16
CA GLU A 57 -5.86 -9.17 -7.22
C GLU A 57 -6.33 -7.71 -7.01
N LEU A 58 -6.30 -6.88 -8.06
CA LEU A 58 -6.73 -5.49 -8.00
C LEU A 58 -8.22 -5.37 -7.60
N SER A 59 -8.49 -4.42 -6.71
CA SER A 59 -9.79 -4.05 -6.17
C SER A 59 -9.94 -2.53 -6.14
N ASP A 60 -11.17 -2.01 -6.17
CA ASP A 60 -11.47 -0.56 -6.09
C ASP A 60 -10.86 0.12 -4.85
N GLN A 61 -10.63 -0.64 -3.77
CA GLN A 61 -10.06 -0.16 -2.52
C GLN A 61 -8.54 -0.36 -2.43
N SER A 62 -7.90 -0.72 -3.55
CA SER A 62 -6.47 -0.97 -3.62
C SER A 62 -5.69 0.32 -3.55
N ARG A 63 -4.61 0.30 -2.76
CA ARG A 63 -3.64 1.38 -2.65
C ARG A 63 -2.23 0.81 -2.64
N LEU A 64 -1.27 1.60 -3.09
CA LEU A 64 0.13 1.34 -2.76
C LEU A 64 0.36 1.82 -1.33
N GLY A 65 0.67 0.90 -0.42
CA GLY A 65 0.85 1.21 1.00
C GLY A 65 1.92 2.29 1.26
N CYS A 66 2.88 2.47 0.35
CA CYS A 66 3.86 3.55 0.40
C CYS A 66 3.28 4.95 0.14
N GLN A 67 2.11 5.06 -0.50
CA GLN A 67 1.41 6.32 -0.78
C GLN A 67 0.31 6.64 0.23
N VAL A 68 -0.04 5.69 1.10
CA VAL A 68 -1.07 5.89 2.13
C VAL A 68 -0.50 6.65 3.32
N ILE A 69 -1.01 7.86 3.56
CA ILE A 69 -0.63 8.69 4.71
C ILE A 69 -1.70 8.51 5.80
N LEU A 70 -1.27 8.06 6.98
CA LEU A 70 -2.15 7.90 8.13
C LEU A 70 -2.27 9.19 8.94
N THR A 71 -3.46 9.40 9.48
CA THR A 71 -3.82 10.54 10.32
C THR A 71 -4.01 10.11 11.78
N LYS A 72 -4.18 11.07 12.69
CA LYS A 72 -4.42 10.78 14.11
C LYS A 72 -5.73 10.03 14.37
N GLU A 73 -6.70 10.21 13.49
CA GLU A 73 -8.03 9.60 13.55
C GLU A 73 -8.02 8.11 13.20
N ASP A 74 -6.93 7.62 12.59
CA ASP A 74 -6.75 6.20 12.22
C ASP A 74 -6.23 5.35 13.40
N LYS A 75 -6.29 5.86 14.62
CA LYS A 75 -5.92 5.17 15.86
C LYS A 75 -7.15 4.48 16.48
N PRO A 76 -7.03 3.26 17.05
CA PRO A 76 -5.77 2.59 17.42
C PRO A 76 -5.08 1.85 16.26
N GLY A 77 -5.70 1.74 15.09
CA GLY A 77 -5.04 1.22 13.89
C GLY A 77 -6.00 1.03 12.73
N ILE A 78 -5.42 0.75 11.56
CA ILE A 78 -6.13 0.34 10.36
C ILE A 78 -5.90 -1.15 10.11
N THR A 79 -6.95 -1.84 9.66
CA THR A 79 -6.82 -3.19 9.13
C THR A 79 -6.73 -3.11 7.62
N VAL A 80 -5.73 -3.79 7.06
CA VAL A 80 -5.52 -3.90 5.62
C VAL A 80 -5.41 -5.37 5.25
N HIS A 81 -5.81 -5.69 4.02
CA HIS A 81 -5.55 -6.99 3.43
C HIS A 81 -4.31 -6.88 2.53
N VAL A 82 -3.38 -7.82 2.69
CA VAL A 82 -2.20 -7.96 1.81
C VAL A 82 -2.51 -9.12 0.86
N PRO A 83 -2.56 -8.88 -0.45
CA PRO A 83 -2.78 -9.93 -1.44
C PRO A 83 -1.76 -11.06 -1.33
N SER A 84 -2.17 -12.25 -1.70
CA SER A 84 -1.36 -13.47 -1.56
C SER A 84 -0.21 -13.54 -2.56
N ILE A 85 -0.36 -12.84 -3.69
CA ILE A 85 0.62 -12.73 -4.76
C ILE A 85 1.11 -11.29 -4.80
N THR A 86 2.42 -11.10 -4.84
CA THR A 86 3.04 -9.79 -5.06
C THR A 86 3.91 -9.85 -6.31
N ARG A 87 3.89 -8.80 -7.15
CA ARG A 87 4.73 -8.72 -8.35
C ARG A 87 5.75 -7.59 -8.21
N ASP A 88 7.00 -7.87 -8.58
CA ASP A 88 8.00 -6.83 -8.78
C ASP A 88 8.02 -6.42 -10.25
N ALA A 89 7.58 -5.20 -10.55
CA ALA A 89 7.51 -4.68 -11.90
C ALA A 89 8.91 -4.46 -12.53
N ARG A 90 9.99 -4.47 -11.73
CA ARG A 90 11.38 -4.32 -12.22
C ARG A 90 11.96 -5.59 -12.84
N GLN A 91 11.24 -6.71 -12.75
CA GLN A 91 11.64 -7.99 -13.33
C GLN A 91 10.94 -8.30 -14.67
N LEU A 92 10.33 -7.28 -15.30
CA LEU A 92 9.77 -7.33 -16.65
C LEU A 92 10.76 -6.78 -17.69
#